data_AF-A0A5E6NUM6-F1
#
_entry.id   AF-A0A5E6NUM6-F1
#
_cell.length_a   1.000
_cell.length_b   1.000
_cell.length_c   1.000
_cell.angle_alpha   90.00
_cell.angle_beta   90.00
_cell.angle_gamma   90.00
#
_symmetry.space_group_name_H-M   'P 1'
#
loop_
_entity.id
_entity.type
_entity.pdbx_description
1 polymer ?
#
loop_
_entity_poly.entity_id
_entity_poly.type
_entity_poly.pdbx_seq_one_letter_code
_entity_poly.pdbx_strand_id
1 'polypeptide(L)' 'MSDYKSSLNLPFTKFAMKANLANREGGFLKKWQDDGLYAQIRKSNKGKPKFILHDGPPYANGDIHIGHAVKKY' A
#
# COMPACT_ATOMS: atom_id res chain seq x y z
N MET A 1 -29.08 0.82 38.80
CA MET A 1 -28.84 -0.07 37.65
C MET A 1 -27.35 -0.33 37.58
N SER A 2 -26.93 -1.58 37.77
CA SER A 2 -25.51 -1.95 37.80
C SER A 2 -24.90 -1.79 36.40
N ASP A 3 -23.75 -1.12 36.30
CA ASP A 3 -23.02 -0.93 35.05
C ASP A 3 -22.20 -2.18 34.72
N TYR A 4 -22.75 -3.05 33.86
CA TYR A 4 -22.09 -4.29 33.42
C TYR A 4 -21.07 -4.06 32.29
N LYS A 5 -20.92 -2.82 31.78
CA LYS A 5 -20.10 -2.51 30.61
C LYS A 5 -18.63 -2.89 30.77
N SER A 6 -18.10 -2.82 31.99
CA SER A 6 -16.71 -3.20 32.32
C SER A 6 -16.48 -4.71 32.43
N SER A 7 -17.54 -5.51 32.59
CA SER A 7 -17.48 -6.98 32.67
C SER A 7 -17.55 -7.67 31.30
N LEU A 8 -17.81 -6.92 30.23
CA LEU A 8 -17.96 -7.45 28.88
C LEU A 8 -16.63 -7.40 28.12
N ASN A 9 -16.19 -8.55 27.60
CA ASN A 9 -15.01 -8.64 26.74
C ASN A 9 -15.38 -8.25 25.29
N LEU A 10 -15.52 -6.94 25.04
CA LEU A 10 -15.86 -6.42 23.74
C LEU A 10 -14.64 -6.28 22.82
N PRO A 11 -14.78 -6.49 21.50
CA PRO A 11 -13.71 -6.26 20.55
C PRO A 11 -13.23 -4.81 20.57
N PHE A 12 -11.92 -4.62 20.71
CA PHE A 12 -11.27 -3.31 20.62
C PHE A 12 -10.19 -3.34 19.55
N THR A 13 -10.16 -2.31 18.71
CA THR A 13 -9.10 -2.12 17.72
C THR A 13 -8.75 -0.64 17.57
N LYS A 14 -7.47 -0.36 17.36
CA LYS A 14 -6.99 0.97 16.95
C LYS A 14 -7.23 1.24 15.46
N PHE A 15 -7.68 0.23 14.71
CA PHE A 15 -7.99 0.35 13.29
C PHE A 15 -9.25 1.19 13.10
N ALA A 16 -9.10 2.31 12.40
CA ALA A 16 -10.22 3.18 12.08
C ALA A 16 -11.22 2.47 11.17
N MET A 17 -12.51 2.58 11.48
CA MET A 17 -13.57 1.99 10.65
C MET A 17 -13.66 2.62 9.26
N LYS A 18 -13.31 3.91 9.12
CA LYS A 18 -13.19 4.61 7.82
C LYS A 18 -11.75 4.60 7.34
N ALA A 19 -11.54 4.30 6.05
CA ALA A 19 -10.21 4.18 5.49
C ALA A 19 -9.46 5.52 5.38
N ASN A 20 -10.11 6.59 4.90
CA ASN A 20 -9.51 7.92 4.66
C ASN A 20 -8.24 7.87 3.77
N LEU A 21 -8.33 7.14 2.66
CA LEU A 21 -7.17 6.79 1.83
C LEU A 21 -6.46 7.99 1.23
N ALA A 22 -7.20 8.96 0.69
CA ALA A 22 -6.61 10.17 0.07
C ALA A 22 -5.60 10.90 0.97
N ASN A 23 -5.77 10.83 2.30
CA ASN A 23 -4.84 11.42 3.27
C ASN A 23 -3.77 10.43 3.76
N ARG A 24 -4.07 9.13 3.80
CA ARG A 24 -3.19 8.11 4.40
C ARG A 24 -2.19 7.52 3.41
N GLU A 25 -2.56 7.39 2.14
CA GLU A 25 -1.75 6.73 1.12
C GLU A 25 -0.39 7.41 0.94
N GLY A 26 -0.34 8.74 0.95
CA GLY A 26 0.92 9.48 0.89
C GLY A 26 1.89 9.12 2.03
N GLY A 27 1.36 8.90 3.25
CA GLY A 27 2.16 8.47 4.40
C GLY A 27 2.69 7.04 4.25
N PHE A 28 1.92 6.13 3.64
CA PHE A 28 2.37 4.77 3.34
C PHE A 28 3.48 4.76 2.30
N LEU A 29 3.33 5.52 1.22
CA LEU A 29 4.34 5.66 0.17
C LEU A 29 5.65 6.19 0.74
N LYS A 30 5.59 7.26 1.56
CA LYS A 30 6.77 7.81 2.22
C LYS A 30 7.46 6.76 3.09
N LYS A 31 6.70 6.03 3.92
CA LYS A 31 7.24 4.96 4.75
C LYS A 31 7.95 3.89 3.92
N TRP A 32 7.36 3.43 2.81
CA TRP A 32 7.98 2.42 1.96
C TRP A 32 9.28 2.91 1.31
N GLN A 33 9.36 4.19 0.97
CA GLN A 33 10.58 4.81 0.44
C GLN A 33 11.65 4.93 1.52
N ASP A 34 11.29 5.45 2.70
CA ASP A 34 12.20 5.61 3.85
C ASP A 34 12.75 4.25 4.31
N ASP A 35 11.90 3.21 4.34
CA ASP A 35 12.29 1.84 4.69
C ASP A 35 13.08 1.15 3.56
N GLY A 36 13.12 1.71 2.34
CA GLY A 36 13.77 1.08 1.19
C GLY A 36 13.12 -0.26 0.79
N LEU A 37 11.80 -0.38 0.94
CA LEU A 37 11.05 -1.64 0.85
C LEU A 37 11.34 -2.43 -0.43
N TYR A 38 11.43 -1.74 -1.58
CA TYR A 38 11.72 -2.39 -2.87
C TYR A 38 13.06 -3.14 -2.83
N ALA A 39 14.11 -2.53 -2.30
CA ALA A 39 15.42 -3.17 -2.18
C ALA A 39 15.38 -4.39 -1.25
N GLN A 40 14.60 -4.32 -0.16
CA GLN A 40 14.40 -5.45 0.74
C GLN A 40 13.72 -6.63 0.03
N ILE A 41 12.68 -6.37 -0.76
CA ILE A 41 11.99 -7.39 -1.57
C ILE A 41 12.94 -8.02 -2.59
N ARG A 42 13.80 -7.21 -3.24
CA ARG A 42 14.81 -7.73 -4.17
C ARG A 42 15.82 -8.63 -3.47
N LYS A 43 16.25 -8.25 -2.25
CA LYS A 43 17.18 -9.05 -1.43
C LYS A 43 16.57 -10.38 -1.00
N SER A 44 15.32 -10.40 -0.56
CA SER A 44 14.64 -11.62 -0.08
C SER A 44 14.34 -12.64 -1.20
N ASN A 45 14.31 -12.18 -2.46
CA ASN A 45 14.11 -13.04 -3.62
C ASN A 45 15.42 -13.41 -4.35
N LYS A 46 16.59 -13.11 -3.78
CA LYS A 46 17.88 -13.50 -4.36
C LYS A 46 17.94 -15.02 -4.52
N GLY A 47 18.33 -15.47 -5.73
CA GLY A 47 18.49 -16.90 -6.05
C GLY A 47 17.21 -17.63 -6.45
N LYS A 48 16.04 -17.00 -6.34
CA LYS A 48 14.78 -17.57 -6.84
C LYS A 48 14.67 -17.41 -8.37
N PRO A 49 13.83 -18.22 -9.04
CA PRO A 49 13.52 -18.02 -10.46
C PRO A 49 13.12 -16.58 -10.75
N LYS A 50 13.69 -15.99 -11.80
CA LYS A 50 13.41 -14.61 -12.18
C LYS A 50 12.09 -14.54 -12.92
N PHE A 51 11.24 -13.60 -12.51
CA PHE A 51 10.14 -13.10 -13.31
C PHE A 51 10.54 -11.71 -13.83
N ILE A 52 10.47 -11.51 -15.15
CA ILE A 52 10.84 -10.26 -15.82
C ILE A 52 9.59 -9.69 -16.48
N LEU A 53 9.10 -8.57 -15.95
CA LEU A 53 8.00 -7.81 -16.54
C LEU A 53 8.57 -6.69 -17.40
N HIS A 54 8.39 -6.77 -18.71
CA HIS A 54 8.78 -5.71 -19.64
C HIS A 54 7.69 -4.63 -19.68
N ASP A 55 8.01 -3.46 -19.17
CA ASP A 55 7.13 -2.30 -19.22
C ASP A 55 7.45 -1.47 -20.47
N GLY A 56 6.47 -1.34 -21.38
CA GLY A 56 6.66 -0.57 -22.60
C GLY A 56 6.80 0.93 -22.28
N PRO A 57 7.84 1.63 -22.78
CA PRO A 57 8.09 3.01 -22.43
C PRO A 57 6.88 3.88 -22.81
N PRO A 58 6.33 4.69 -21.88
CA PRO A 58 5.31 5.66 -22.24
C PRO A 58 5.95 6.79 -23.07
N TYR A 59 5.16 7.41 -23.93
CA TYR A 59 5.56 8.69 -24.51
C TYR A 59 5.60 9.74 -23.41
N ALA A 60 6.67 10.54 -23.35
CA ALA A 60 6.84 11.58 -22.34
C ALA A 60 6.11 12.90 -22.66
N ASN A 61 5.19 12.88 -23.62
CA ASN A 61 4.47 14.07 -24.10
C ASN A 61 3.01 13.98 -23.68
N GLY A 62 2.56 14.92 -22.85
CA GLY A 62 1.16 15.06 -22.42
C GLY A 62 0.84 14.51 -21.03
N ASP A 63 -0.38 14.79 -20.57
CA ASP A 63 -0.86 14.39 -19.25
C ASP A 63 -1.24 12.91 -19.17
N ILE A 64 -1.11 12.36 -17.97
CA ILE A 64 -1.51 10.99 -17.66
C ILE A 64 -3.04 10.90 -17.64
N HIS A 65 -3.62 10.26 -18.65
CA HIS A 65 -5.04 9.87 -18.65
C HIS A 65 -5.29 8.47 -18.05
N ILE A 66 -6.56 8.11 -17.85
CA ILE A 66 -6.99 6.83 -17.23
C ILE A 66 -6.43 5.57 -17.90
N GLY A 67 -6.11 5.62 -19.20
CA GLY A 67 -5.50 4.51 -19.93
C GLY A 67 -4.08 4.17 -19.41
N HIS A 68 -3.34 5.18 -18.93
CA HIS A 68 -2.06 4.94 -18.27
C HIS A 68 -2.23 4.25 -16.92
N ALA A 69 -3.25 4.62 -16.15
CA ALA A 69 -3.59 3.92 -14.92
C ALA A 69 -3.88 2.45 -15.21
N VAL A 70 -4.78 2.16 -16.15
CA VAL A 70 -5.17 0.77 -16.52
C VAL A 70 -3.99 -0.05 -17.04
N LYS A 71 -3.01 0.55 -17.74
CA LYS A 71 -1.79 -0.17 -18.19
C LYS A 71 -0.88 -0.57 -17.01
N LYS A 72 -0.90 0.18 -15.92
CA LYS A 72 0.04 0.04 -14.79
C LYS A 72 -0.55 -0.71 -13.60
N TYR A 73 -1.88 -0.73 -13.45
CA TYR A 73 -2.61 -1.53 -12.49
C TYR A 73 -2.83 -2.95 -13.01
#